data_AF-A0A6V7I0W6-F1
#
_entry.id   AF-A0A6V7I0W6-F1
#
_cell.length_a   1.000
_cell.length_b   1.000
_cell.length_c   1.000
_cell.angle_alpha   90.00
_cell.angle_beta   90.00
_cell.angle_gamma   90.00
#
_symmetry.space_group_name_H-M   'P 1'
#
loop_
_entity.id
_entity.type
_entity.pdbx_description
1 polymer ?
#
loop_
_entity_poly.entity_id
_entity_poly.type
_entity_poly.pdbx_seq_one_letter_code
_entity_poly.pdbx_strand_id
1 'polypeptide(L)' 'MPRRKNNQAKVIIGEDTRIAINLTIKKLMESPDQKELEFPSSYTAEERAYIHQLAPQLGLKSKSRG' A
#
# COMPACT_ATOMS: atom_id res chain seq x y z
N MET A 1 -18.84 -3.81 -18.82
CA MET A 1 -18.87 -4.00 -17.35
C MET A 1 -18.39 -2.72 -16.68
N PRO A 2 -19.24 -1.93 -16.01
CA PRO A 2 -18.76 -0.74 -15.30
C PRO A 2 -18.01 -1.21 -14.05
N ARG A 3 -16.72 -0.88 -13.96
CA ARG A 3 -15.89 -1.10 -12.76
C ARG A 3 -16.57 -0.37 -11.60
N ARG A 4 -17.13 -1.12 -10.64
CA ARG A 4 -17.65 -0.57 -9.39
C ARG A 4 -16.55 0.26 -8.75
N LYS A 5 -16.76 1.58 -8.69
CA LYS A 5 -15.94 2.53 -7.98
C LYS A 5 -16.14 2.23 -6.51
N ASN A 6 -15.31 1.35 -5.95
CA ASN A 6 -15.37 1.02 -4.53
C ASN A 6 -15.24 2.32 -3.75
N ASN A 7 -16.24 2.60 -2.92
CA ASN A 7 -16.19 3.62 -1.90
C ASN A 7 -14.82 3.57 -1.25
N GLN A 8 -14.17 4.72 -1.11
CA GLN A 8 -13.01 4.88 -0.23
C GLN A 8 -13.52 4.74 1.21
N ALA A 9 -13.87 3.51 1.59
CA ALA A 9 -14.12 3.16 2.97
C ALA A 9 -12.89 3.62 3.73
N LYS A 10 -13.12 4.41 4.78
CA LYS A 10 -12.05 4.92 5.63
C LYS A 10 -11.30 3.71 6.18
N VAL A 11 -10.14 3.42 5.61
CA VAL A 11 -9.33 2.29 6.02
C VAL A 11 -8.77 2.63 7.40
N ILE A 12 -9.24 1.91 8.43
CA ILE A 12 -8.76 2.07 9.79
C ILE A 12 -7.60 1.08 9.93
N ILE A 13 -6.38 1.59 10.06
CA ILE A 13 -5.21 0.77 10.34
C ILE A 13 -4.57 1.25 11.63
N GLY A 14 -3.87 0.34 12.32
CA GLY A 14 -3.04 0.69 13.45
C GLY A 14 -1.99 1.74 13.08
N GLU A 15 -1.71 2.64 14.01
CA GLU A 15 -0.71 3.71 13.79
C GLU A 15 0.68 3.14 13.54
N ASP A 16 1.04 2.05 14.24
CA ASP A 16 2.30 1.33 14.03
C ASP A 16 2.43 0.82 12.60
N THR A 17 1.39 0.17 12.06
CA THR A 17 1.40 -0.29 10.67
C THR A 17 1.48 0.88 9.71
N ARG A 18 0.75 1.98 9.98
CA ARG A 18 0.78 3.17 9.14
C ARG A 18 2.19 3.75 9.05
N ILE A 19 2.88 3.85 10.18
CA ILE A 19 4.25 4.34 10.26
C ILE A 19 5.18 3.38 9.50
N ALA A 20 5.06 2.06 9.72
CA ALA A 20 5.88 1.05 9.05
C ALA A 20 5.72 1.10 7.52
N ILE A 21 4.49 1.18 6.99
CA ILE A 21 4.22 1.30 5.56
C ILE A 21 4.83 2.59 5.00
N ASN A 22 4.66 3.71 5.69
CA ASN A 22 5.19 4.99 5.21
C ASN A 22 6.72 5.00 5.18
N LEU A 23 7.38 4.45 6.21
CA LEU A 23 8.83 4.32 6.27
C LEU A 23 9.37 3.40 5.18
N THR A 24 8.72 2.25 4.96
CA THR A 24 9.14 1.28 3.92
C THR A 24 8.99 1.85 2.52
N ILE A 25 7.91 2.58 2.22
CA ILE A 25 7.74 3.26 0.93
C ILE A 25 8.78 4.37 0.75
N LYS A 26 9.05 5.18 1.78
CA LYS A 26 10.10 6.20 1.70
C LYS A 26 11.46 5.59 1.39
N LYS A 27 11.81 4.51 2.10
CA LYS A 27 13.06 3.78 1.87
C LYS A 27 13.14 3.21 0.45
N LEU A 28 12.03 2.73 -0.10
CA LEU A 28 11.95 2.30 -1.50
C LEU A 28 12.22 3.46 -2.46
N MET A 29 11.63 4.63 -2.22
CA MET A 29 11.83 5.82 -3.05
C MET A 29 13.27 6.35 -2.99
N GLU A 30 13.94 6.21 -1.84
CA GLU A 30 15.34 6.59 -1.64
C GLU A 30 16.32 5.58 -2.25
N SER A 31 15.88 4.35 -2.52
CA SER A 31 16.73 3.26 -3.02
C SER A 31 16.56 3.09 -4.54
N PRO A 32 17.42 3.71 -5.38
CA PRO A 32 17.28 3.66 -6.84
C PRO A 32 17.41 2.25 -7.43
N ASP A 33 18.07 1.34 -6.72
CA ASP A 33 18.27 -0.06 -7.13
C ASP A 33 17.02 -0.92 -6.92
N GLN A 34 16.11 -0.49 -6.02
CA GLN A 34 14.95 -1.27 -5.62
C GLN A 34 13.71 -0.84 -6.42
N LYS A 35 13.34 -1.65 -7.41
CA LYS A 35 12.19 -1.37 -8.30
C LYS A 35 10.85 -1.87 -7.76
N GLU A 36 10.88 -2.85 -6.86
CA GLU A 36 9.69 -3.49 -6.31
C GLU A 36 9.85 -3.67 -4.79
N LEU A 37 8.74 -3.51 -4.07
CA LEU A 37 8.64 -3.77 -2.63
C LEU A 37 7.54 -4.80 -2.41
N GLU A 38 7.92 -5.94 -1.83
CA GLU A 38 6.96 -6.97 -1.42
C GLU A 38 6.59 -6.76 0.04
N PHE A 39 5.28 -6.80 0.31
CA PHE A 39 4.76 -6.76 1.66
C PHE A 39 4.54 -8.18 2.19
N PRO A 40 4.77 -8.44 3.49
CA PRO A 40 4.49 -9.74 4.10
C PRO A 40 3.04 -10.18 3.91
N SER A 41 2.82 -11.48 3.70
CA SER A 41 1.47 -12.06 3.61
C SER A 41 0.67 -11.91 4.91
N SER A 42 1.33 -11.68 6.05
CA SER A 42 0.72 -11.38 7.35
C SER A 42 -0.11 -10.09 7.36
N TYR A 43 0.05 -9.22 6.35
CA TYR A 43 -0.76 -8.00 6.25
C TYR A 43 -2.23 -8.36 6.03
N THR A 44 -3.07 -7.77 6.85
CA THR A 44 -4.53 -7.90 6.81
C THR A 44 -5.12 -7.21 5.58
N ALA A 45 -6.39 -7.51 5.27
CA ALA A 45 -7.08 -6.91 4.14
C ALA A 45 -7.14 -5.37 4.23
N GLU A 46 -7.28 -4.81 5.44
CA GLU A 46 -7.31 -3.36 5.68
C GLU A 46 -5.95 -2.72 5.40
N GLU A 47 -4.86 -3.32 5.87
CA GLU A 47 -3.51 -2.81 5.63
C GLU A 47 -3.15 -2.84 4.14
N ARG A 48 -3.52 -3.92 3.44
CA ARG A 48 -3.39 -4.01 1.97
C ARG A 48 -4.22 -2.91 1.27
N ALA A 49 -5.45 -2.67 1.72
CA ALA A 49 -6.29 -1.61 1.17
C ALA A 49 -5.67 -0.22 1.37
N TYR A 50 -5.05 0.04 2.52
CA TYR A 50 -4.33 1.30 2.78
C TYR A 50 -3.16 1.48 1.81
N ILE A 51 -2.34 0.45 1.59
CA ILE A 51 -1.24 0.50 0.62
C ILE A 51 -1.78 0.77 -0.79
N HIS A 52 -2.86 0.09 -1.18
CA HIS A 52 -3.49 0.30 -2.48
C HIS A 52 -4.04 1.71 -2.66
N GLN A 53 -4.51 2.36 -1.60
CA GLN A 53 -4.97 3.74 -1.62
C GLN A 53 -3.81 4.74 -1.64
N LEU A 54 -2.71 4.45 -0.93
CA LEU A 54 -1.56 5.32 -0.77
C LEU A 54 -0.62 5.30 -1.99
N ALA A 55 -0.33 4.12 -2.54
CA ALA A 55 0.60 3.96 -3.67
C ALA A 55 0.33 4.90 -4.86
N PRO A 56 -0.91 4.99 -5.41
CA PRO A 56 -1.18 5.89 -6.54
C PRO A 56 -1.05 7.38 -6.17
N GLN A 57 -1.22 7.77 -4.91
CA GLN A 57 -0.98 9.16 -4.46
C GLN A 57 0.50 9.53 -4.51
N LEU A 58 1.38 8.53 -4.38
CA LEU A 58 2.83 8.67 -4.45
C LEU A 58 3.38 8.38 -5.86
N GLY A 59 2.51 8.19 -6.86
CA GLY A 59 2.89 7.84 -8.23
C GLY A 59 3.36 6.38 -8.41
N LEU A 60 3.16 5.54 -7.40
CA LEU A 60 3.54 4.13 -7.41
C LEU A 60 2.38 3.24 -7.87
N LYS A 61 2.71 2.07 -8.42
CA LYS A 61 1.75 1.02 -8.75
C LYS A 61 1.76 -0.05 -7.67
N SER A 62 0.57 -0.43 -7.21
CA SER A 62 0.39 -1.53 -6.26
C SER A 62 -0.33 -2.71 -6.92
N LYS A 63 0.10 -3.93 -6.60
CA LYS A 63 -0.54 -5.19 -7.02
C LYS A 63 -0.50 -6.19 -5.87
N SER A 64 -1.62 -6.84 -5.59
CA SER A 64 -1.65 -8.03 -4.75
C SER A 64 -1.38 -9.27 -5.61
N ARG A 65 -0.55 -10.19 -5.11
CA ARG A 65 -0.23 -11.47 -5.75
C ARG A 65 -0.55 -12.66 -4.81
N GLY A 66 -1.77 -12.69 -4.27
CA GLY A 66 -2.23 -13.73 -3.32
C GLY A 66 -2.82 -13.13 -2.05
#